data_AF-A0A401QL12-F1
#
_entry.id   AF-A0A401QL12-F1
#
_cell.length_a   1.000
_cell.length_b   1.000
_cell.length_c   1.000
_cell.angle_alpha   90.00
_cell.angle_beta   90.00
_cell.angle_gamma   90.00
#
_symmetry.space_group_name_H-M   'P 1'
#
loop_
_entity.id
_entity.type
_entity.pdbx_description
1 polymer ?
#
loop_
_entity_poly.entity_id
_entity_poly.type
_entity_poly.pdbx_seq_one_letter_code
_entity_poly.pdbx_strand_id
1 'polypeptide(L)'
;MFLSSMFDWNDRCSVLTPRTEEELVTNTLTLELSAQLKRAEKMQRERLAECKRLKQGVDYSWLMAQPKHGFVIPQGEQLELQGLCAKVKPSQCGPFILRYRPVIRIPA
;
A
#
# COMPACT_ATOMS: atom_id res chain seq x y z
N MET A 1 -16.38 -11.36 -19.97
CA MET A 1 -15.16 -11.58 -19.16
C MET A 1 -14.49 -10.23 -18.86
N PHE A 2 -15.06 -9.38 -18.00
CA PHE A 2 -14.54 -8.01 -17.74
C PHE A 2 -14.02 -7.81 -16.32
N LEU A 3 -14.30 -8.74 -15.38
CA LEU A 3 -13.86 -8.61 -13.99
C LEU A 3 -12.46 -9.18 -13.73
N SER A 4 -11.91 -9.96 -14.67
CA SER A 4 -10.55 -10.50 -14.58
C SER A 4 -9.46 -9.42 -14.71
N SER A 5 -9.81 -8.21 -15.15
CA SER A 5 -8.88 -7.09 -15.37
C SER A 5 -8.68 -6.19 -14.14
N MET A 6 -9.55 -6.27 -13.12
CA MET A 6 -9.38 -5.46 -11.90
C MET A 6 -8.44 -6.08 -10.88
N PHE A 7 -8.21 -7.39 -10.99
CA PHE A 7 -7.13 -8.07 -10.30
C PHE A 7 -6.14 -8.52 -11.36
N ASP A 8 -5.24 -7.61 -11.71
CA ASP A 8 -4.00 -7.89 -12.45
C ASP A 8 -3.02 -8.72 -11.58
N TRP A 9 -3.54 -9.79 -10.99
CA TRP A 9 -2.78 -10.82 -10.29
C TRP A 9 -2.11 -11.77 -11.27
N ASN A 10 -2.58 -11.82 -12.51
CA ASN A 10 -2.11 -12.77 -13.50
C ASN A 10 -0.78 -12.34 -14.15
N ASP A 11 -0.51 -11.04 -14.34
CA ASP A 11 0.74 -10.57 -14.95
C ASP A 11 1.97 -10.72 -14.04
N ARG A 12 1.77 -10.93 -12.72
CA ARG A 12 2.86 -11.23 -11.78
C ARG A 12 3.27 -12.70 -11.72
N CYS A 13 2.53 -13.59 -12.38
CA CYS A 13 2.97 -14.96 -12.61
C CYS A 13 3.86 -15.10 -13.86
N SER A 14 4.21 -13.99 -14.52
CA SER A 14 5.19 -14.02 -15.60
C SER A 14 6.60 -14.11 -15.03
N VAL A 15 7.24 -15.25 -15.30
CA VAL A 15 8.65 -15.60 -15.02
C VAL A 15 8.94 -16.09 -13.59
N LEU A 16 8.68 -17.38 -13.37
CA LEU A 16 9.26 -18.18 -12.30
C LEU A 16 10.78 -18.35 -12.53
N THR A 17 11.55 -17.27 -12.44
CA THR A 17 12.94 -17.39 -12.02
C THR A 17 12.90 -17.91 -10.58
N PRO A 18 13.74 -18.87 -10.17
CA PRO A 18 13.88 -19.23 -8.78
C PRO A 18 14.34 -17.99 -8.00
N ARG A 19 13.40 -17.29 -7.39
CA ARG A 19 13.68 -16.15 -6.51
C ARG A 19 14.13 -16.74 -5.18
N THR A 20 15.21 -16.22 -4.63
CA THR A 20 15.65 -16.60 -3.30
C THR A 20 14.54 -16.29 -2.30
N GLU A 21 14.46 -17.06 -1.21
CA GLU A 21 13.44 -16.84 -0.17
C GLU A 21 13.54 -15.40 0.38
N GLU A 22 14.74 -14.84 0.45
CA GLU A 22 15.02 -13.46 0.86
C GLU A 22 14.44 -12.42 -0.11
N GLU A 23 14.54 -12.64 -1.42
CA GLU A 23 13.92 -11.79 -2.42
C GLU A 23 12.39 -11.83 -2.31
N LEU A 24 11.81 -13.01 -2.06
CA LEU A 24 10.37 -13.15 -1.86
C LEU A 24 9.89 -12.39 -0.61
N VAL A 25 10.61 -12.51 0.50
CA VAL A 25 10.31 -11.75 1.73
C VAL A 25 10.40 -10.26 1.47
N THR A 26 11.47 -9.80 0.83
CA THR A 26 11.68 -8.38 0.52
C THR A 26 10.58 -7.82 -0.37
N ASN A 27 10.22 -8.53 -1.44
CA ASN A 27 9.14 -8.13 -2.33
C ASN A 27 7.79 -8.10 -1.62
N THR A 28 7.49 -9.11 -0.79
CA THR A 28 6.24 -9.20 -0.06
C THR A 28 6.09 -8.06 0.93
N LEU A 29 7.12 -7.77 1.72
CA LEU A 29 7.11 -6.70 2.71
C LEU A 29 7.03 -5.32 2.05
N THR A 30 7.77 -5.10 0.97
CA THR A 30 7.71 -3.84 0.19
C THR A 30 6.30 -3.63 -0.39
N LEU A 31 5.68 -4.68 -0.93
CA LEU A 31 4.32 -4.61 -1.46
C LEU A 31 3.29 -4.34 -0.36
N GLU A 32 3.36 -5.05 0.77
CA GLU A 32 2.45 -4.83 1.90
C GLU A 32 2.56 -3.38 2.40
N LEU A 33 3.78 -2.85 2.58
CA LEU A 33 3.98 -1.45 2.98
C LEU A 33 3.35 -0.47 1.99
N SER A 34 3.61 -0.65 0.68
CA SER A 34 3.04 0.22 -0.36
C SER A 34 1.51 0.19 -0.36
N ALA A 35 0.91 -0.97 -0.09
CA ALA A 35 -0.52 -1.13 0.00
C ALA A 35 -1.09 -0.46 1.26
N GLN A 36 -0.39 -0.58 2.40
CA GLN A 36 -0.77 0.10 3.64
C GLN A 36 -0.77 1.62 3.48
N LEU A 37 0.26 2.17 2.84
CA LEU A 37 0.41 3.59 2.58
C LEU A 37 -0.72 4.13 1.69
N LYS A 38 -1.04 3.43 0.60
CA LYS A 38 -2.19 3.77 -0.27
C LYS A 38 -3.52 3.74 0.49
N ARG A 39 -3.72 2.77 1.38
CA ARG A 39 -4.93 2.68 2.22
C ARG A 39 -5.01 3.84 3.22
N ALA A 40 -3.90 4.16 3.89
CA ALA A 40 -3.83 5.26 4.83
C ALA A 40 -4.10 6.62 4.16
N GLU A 41 -3.51 6.84 2.98
CA GLU A 41 -3.73 8.05 2.20
C GLU A 41 -5.18 8.17 1.71
N LYS A 42 -5.80 7.06 1.29
CA LYS A 42 -7.22 7.02 0.94
C LYS A 42 -8.09 7.40 2.14
N MET A 43 -7.86 6.77 3.29
CA MET A 43 -8.60 7.05 4.53
C MET A 43 -8.45 8.52 4.95
N GLN A 44 -7.25 9.09 4.83
CA GLN A 44 -7.03 10.49 5.15
C GLN A 44 -7.80 11.43 4.21
N ARG A 45 -7.86 11.13 2.90
CA ARG A 45 -8.69 11.90 1.96
C ARG A 45 -10.17 11.83 2.32
N GLU A 46 -10.67 10.65 2.67
CA GLU A 46 -12.07 10.45 3.08
C GLU A 46 -12.41 11.27 4.33
N ARG A 47 -11.54 11.26 5.35
CA ARG A 47 -11.69 12.09 6.55
C ARG A 47 -11.71 13.59 6.23
N LEU A 48 -10.80 14.06 5.37
CA LEU A 48 -10.75 15.46 4.96
C LEU A 48 -11.98 15.87 4.14
N ALA A 49 -12.48 14.98 3.28
CA ALA A 49 -13.69 15.21 2.50
C ALA A 49 -14.92 15.32 3.42
N GLU A 50 -15.04 14.42 4.40
CA GLU A 50 -16.13 14.46 5.38
C GLU A 50 -16.08 15.71 6.25
N CYS A 51 -14.89 16.09 6.76
CA CYS A 51 -14.70 17.34 7.48
C CYS A 51 -15.09 18.57 6.65
N LYS A 52 -14.79 18.59 5.35
CA LYS A 52 -15.22 19.68 4.45
C LYS A 52 -16.73 19.67 4.24
N ARG A 53 -17.33 18.50 4.00
CA ARG A 53 -18.78 18.33 3.85
C ARG A 53 -19.53 18.84 5.06
N LEU A 54 -19.09 18.50 6.27
CA LEU A 54 -19.69 19.00 7.52
C LEU A 54 -19.63 20.52 7.64
N LYS A 55 -18.55 21.16 7.16
CA LYS A 55 -18.39 22.62 7.20
C LYS A 55 -19.18 23.34 6.11
N GLN A 56 -19.31 22.75 4.93
CA GLN A 56 -19.90 23.40 3.75
C GLN A 56 -21.36 23.00 3.50
N GLY A 57 -21.86 21.97 4.18
CA GLY A 57 -23.24 21.46 4.05
C GLY A 57 -23.49 20.65 2.77
N VAL A 58 -22.81 20.98 1.67
CA VAL A 58 -22.92 20.30 0.36
C VAL A 58 -21.54 19.92 -0.15
N ASP A 59 -21.40 18.72 -0.72
CA ASP A 59 -20.14 18.20 -1.25
C ASP A 59 -20.02 18.43 -2.77
N TYR A 60 -19.15 19.37 -3.16
CA TYR A 60 -18.80 19.65 -4.55
C TYR A 60 -17.46 19.03 -4.97
N SER A 61 -16.93 18.07 -4.20
CA SER A 61 -15.63 17.45 -4.49
C SER A 61 -15.57 16.72 -5.83
N TRP A 62 -16.72 16.34 -6.41
CA TRP A 62 -16.84 15.77 -7.76
C TRP A 62 -16.60 16.80 -8.89
N LEU A 63 -16.79 18.10 -8.61
CA LEU A 63 -16.44 19.20 -9.54
C LEU A 63 -14.95 19.54 -9.50
N MET A 64 -14.22 19.09 -8.47
CA MET A 64 -12.81 19.38 -8.28
C MET A 64 -11.96 18.24 -8.85
N ALA A 65 -10.94 18.58 -9.64
CA ALA A 65 -9.96 17.60 -10.09
C ALA A 65 -9.24 17.01 -8.86
N GLN A 66 -9.43 15.71 -8.62
CA GLN A 66 -8.71 15.03 -7.56
C GLN A 66 -7.21 14.94 -7.92
N PRO A 67 -6.30 15.26 -6.99
CA PRO A 67 -4.87 15.12 -7.25
C PRO A 67 -4.56 13.66 -7.60
N LYS A 68 -4.07 13.44 -8.82
CA LYS A 68 -3.80 12.11 -9.39
C LYS A 68 -2.58 11.42 -8.75
N HIS A 69 -1.74 12.18 -8.06
CA HIS A 69 -0.53 11.67 -7.45
C HIS A 69 -0.83 11.26 -6.01
N GLY A 70 -0.82 9.95 -5.79
CA GLY A 70 -0.72 9.39 -4.44
C GLY A 70 0.71 9.48 -3.94
N PHE A 71 0.90 9.37 -2.62
CA PHE A 71 2.22 9.31 -2.01
C PHE A 71 3.09 8.23 -2.66
N VAL A 72 4.29 8.63 -3.10
CA VAL A 72 5.31 7.74 -3.66
C VAL A 72 6.51 7.75 -2.73
N ILE A 73 6.96 6.56 -2.33
CA ILE A 73 8.17 6.42 -1.50
C ILE A 73 9.38 6.84 -2.35
N PRO A 74 10.23 7.77 -1.87
CA PRO A 74 11.47 8.13 -2.54
C PRO A 74 12.37 6.92 -2.77
N GLN A 75 13.12 6.89 -3.88
CA GLN A 75 13.99 5.75 -4.19
C GLN A 75 15.04 5.46 -3.09
N GLY A 76 15.56 6.49 -2.41
CA GLY A 76 16.50 6.32 -1.31
C GLY A 76 15.89 5.53 -0.14
N GLU A 77 14.70 5.94 0.31
CA GLU A 77 13.97 5.25 1.39
C GLU A 77 13.56 3.83 0.98
N GLN A 78 13.22 3.63 -0.29
CA GLN A 78 12.89 2.29 -0.81
C GLN A 78 14.10 1.34 -0.75
N LEU A 79 15.30 1.82 -1.05
CA LEU A 79 16.53 1.02 -0.95
C LEU A 79 16.86 0.67 0.50
N GLU A 80 16.73 1.63 1.42
CA GLU A 80 16.92 1.38 2.85
C GLU A 80 15.92 0.36 3.39
N LEU A 81 14.66 0.48 3.00
CA LEU A 81 13.61 -0.47 3.35
C LEU A 81 13.92 -1.88 2.85
N GLN A 82 14.38 -2.01 1.60
CA GLN A 82 14.81 -3.31 1.06
C GLN A 82 15.96 -3.90 1.88
N GLY A 83 16.94 -3.08 2.27
CA GLY A 83 18.03 -3.49 3.15
C GLY A 83 17.58 -3.95 4.54
N LEU A 84 16.49 -3.39 5.07
CA LEU A 84 15.87 -3.85 6.32
C LEU A 84 15.06 -5.14 6.12
N CYS A 85 14.30 -5.25 5.03
CA CYS A 85 13.51 -6.42 4.72
C CYS A 85 14.36 -7.66 4.43
N ALA A 86 15.54 -7.50 3.83
CA ALA A 86 16.50 -8.58 3.60
C ALA A 86 17.01 -9.22 4.91
N LYS A 87 16.96 -8.50 6.04
CA LYS A 87 17.36 -9.02 7.36
C LYS A 87 16.28 -9.89 8.01
N VAL A 88 15.07 -9.91 7.46
CA VAL A 88 13.93 -10.65 8.02
C VAL A 88 13.97 -12.10 7.54
N LYS A 89 13.95 -13.04 8.49
CA LYS A 89 13.89 -14.47 8.15
C LYS A 89 12.57 -14.82 7.46
N PRO A 90 12.55 -15.71 6.45
CA PRO A 90 11.33 -16.13 5.77
C PRO A 90 10.22 -16.63 6.71
N SER A 91 10.58 -17.38 7.75
CA SER A 91 9.66 -17.87 8.78
C SER A 91 9.01 -16.78 9.63
N GLN A 92 9.58 -15.57 9.68
CA GLN A 92 9.09 -14.45 10.47
C GLN A 92 8.26 -13.44 9.67
N CYS A 93 8.22 -13.57 8.33
CA CYS A 93 7.52 -12.65 7.45
C CYS A 93 6.01 -12.56 7.77
N GLY A 94 5.33 -13.70 7.93
CA GLY A 94 3.90 -13.75 8.24
C GLY A 94 3.55 -13.04 9.57
N PRO A 95 4.18 -13.42 10.70
CA PRO A 95 3.99 -12.74 11.98
C PRO A 95 4.29 -11.24 11.95
N PHE A 96 5.30 -10.82 11.18
CA PHE A 96 5.64 -9.41 10.99
C PHE A 96 4.49 -8.63 10.33
N ILE A 97 3.94 -9.15 9.23
CA ILE A 97 2.80 -8.54 8.53
C ILE A 97 1.58 -8.42 9.45
N LEU A 98 1.28 -9.47 10.22
CA LEU A 98 0.14 -9.47 11.14
C LEU A 98 0.27 -8.43 12.26
N ARG A 99 1.49 -8.20 12.77
CA ARG A 99 1.76 -7.17 13.77
C ARG A 99 1.68 -5.76 13.19
N TYR A 100 2.06 -5.58 11.92
CA TYR A 100 2.10 -4.27 11.28
C TYR A 100 0.71 -3.73 10.91
N ARG A 101 -0.19 -4.61 10.45
CA ARG A 101 -1.56 -4.26 10.03
C ARG A 101 -2.38 -3.43 11.05
N PRO A 102 -2.41 -3.76 12.36
CA PRO A 102 -3.16 -2.96 13.31
C PRO A 102 -2.50 -1.60 13.62
N VAL A 103 -1.19 -1.44 13.45
CA VAL A 103 -0.47 -0.19 13.80
C VAL A 103 -0.84 0.96 12.86
N ILE A 104 -1.00 0.68 11.58
CA ILE A 104 -1.41 1.68 10.57
C ILE A 104 -2.91 1.93 10.55
N ARG A 105 -3.68 1.11 11.27
CA ARG A 105 -5.11 1.35 11.44
C ARG A 105 -5.28 2.52 12.42
N ILE A 106 -5.07 3.73 11.92
CA ILE A 106 -5.21 4.99 12.65
C ILE A 106 -6.59 4.95 13.32
N PRO A 107 -6.69 4.99 14.66
CA PRO A 107 -7.97 4.98 15.34
C PRO A 107 -8.83 6.16 14.86
N ALA A 108 -10.14 5.93 14.81
CA ALA A 108 -11.14 6.95 14.50
C ALA A 108 -11.16 8.01 15.60
#